data_AF-Q0CS79-F1
#
_entry.id   AF-Q0CS79-F1
#
_cell.length_a   1.000
_cell.length_b   1.000
_cell.length_c   1.000
_cell.angle_alpha   90.00
_cell.angle_beta   90.00
_cell.angle_gamma   90.00
#
_symmetry.space_group_name_H-M   'P 1'
#
loop_
_entity.id
_entity.type
_entity.pdbx_description
1 polymer ?
#
loop_
_entity_poly.entity_id
_entity_poly.type
_entity_poly.pdbx_seq_one_letter_code
_entity_poly.pdbx_strand_id
1 'polypeptide(L)'
;MGGNLNDPKNGYWLGVPGAFVRASPQRVVTYVRSPNRLRPLAGCLHAAIFNVARRCRQQALYVVPPFIVAYVALLWADERQYSYAGDIVDF
;
A
#
# COMPACT_ATOMS: atom_id res chain seq x y z
N MET A 1 -40.02 -5.29 -0.51
CA MET A 1 -39.15 -5.31 0.68
C MET A 1 -38.12 -4.19 0.54
N GLY A 2 -38.32 -3.08 1.26
CA GLY A 2 -37.61 -1.82 1.03
C GLY A 2 -37.45 -1.03 2.32
N GLY A 3 -36.71 -1.61 3.26
CA GLY A 3 -36.36 -0.97 4.52
C GLY A 3 -34.86 -1.11 4.75
N ASN A 4 -34.20 0.02 5.04
CA ASN A 4 -32.89 0.10 5.70
C ASN A 4 -31.65 -0.34 4.91
N LEU A 5 -31.64 -0.25 3.57
CA LEU A 5 -30.47 -0.67 2.79
C LEU A 5 -29.28 0.31 2.86
N ASN A 6 -29.47 1.57 3.28
CA ASN A 6 -28.43 2.62 3.26
C ASN A 6 -28.54 3.59 4.45
N ASP A 7 -28.97 3.10 5.61
CA ASP A 7 -29.07 3.91 6.82
C ASP A 7 -27.89 3.60 7.77
N PRO A 8 -26.94 4.55 7.96
CA PRO A 8 -25.84 4.41 8.91
C PRO A 8 -26.31 4.10 10.33
N LYS A 9 -27.52 4.53 10.70
CA LYS A 9 -28.09 4.28 12.04
C LYS A 9 -28.42 2.82 12.27
N ASN A 10 -28.61 2.05 11.19
CA ASN A 10 -28.85 0.61 11.23
C ASN A 10 -27.56 -0.21 10.99
N GLY A 11 -26.38 0.44 11.01
CA GLY A 11 -25.08 -0.23 10.88
C GLY A 11 -24.60 -0.49 9.45
N TYR A 12 -25.35 -0.03 8.44
CA TYR A 12 -25.00 -0.17 7.03
C TYR A 12 -24.25 1.06 6.50
N TRP A 13 -22.95 0.90 6.25
CA TRP A 13 -22.04 1.98 5.80
C TRP A 13 -21.74 1.95 4.30
N LEU A 14 -22.28 0.96 3.58
CA LEU A 14 -22.16 0.77 2.14
C LEU A 14 -23.55 0.57 1.55
N GLY A 15 -23.72 1.01 0.30
CA GLY A 15 -25.01 0.95 -0.37
C GLY A 15 -24.97 0.31 -1.75
N VAL A 16 -26.16 0.07 -2.30
CA VAL A 16 -26.33 -0.47 -3.66
C VAL A 16 -26.14 0.61 -4.73
N PRO A 17 -25.81 0.25 -5.99
CA PRO A 17 -25.75 1.21 -7.09
C PRO A 17 -27.00 2.10 -7.14
N GLY A 18 -26.80 3.42 -7.18
CA GLY A 18 -27.89 4.41 -7.18
C GLY A 18 -28.36 4.84 -5.79
N ALA A 19 -27.92 4.18 -4.71
CA ALA A 19 -28.28 4.54 -3.34
C ALA A 19 -27.09 4.44 -2.39
N PHE A 20 -25.91 4.89 -2.80
CA PHE A 20 -24.74 4.88 -1.92
C PHE A 20 -24.94 5.82 -0.71
N VAL A 21 -24.44 5.40 0.45
CA VAL A 21 -24.47 6.16 1.73
C VAL A 21 -23.64 7.47 1.68
N ARG A 22 -22.89 7.69 0.60
CA ARG A 22 -22.03 8.87 0.40
C ARG A 22 -22.86 10.12 0.10
N ALA A 23 -22.38 11.28 0.55
CA ALA A 23 -22.91 12.57 0.11
C ALA A 23 -22.99 12.65 -1.44
N SER A 24 -24.16 13.03 -1.96
CA SER A 24 -24.38 13.16 -3.40
C SER A 24 -23.43 14.21 -3.98
N PRO A 25 -22.53 13.85 -4.90
CA PRO A 25 -21.60 14.81 -5.49
C PRO A 25 -22.38 15.77 -6.40
N GLN A 26 -22.55 17.01 -5.95
CA GLN A 26 -23.22 18.05 -6.73
C GLN A 26 -22.20 18.72 -7.65
N ARG A 27 -22.56 18.92 -8.94
CA ARG A 27 -21.79 19.70 -9.93
C ARG A 27 -20.37 19.19 -10.27
N VAL A 28 -20.11 17.88 -10.20
CA VAL A 28 -18.85 17.29 -10.69
C VAL A 28 -19.09 16.61 -12.03
N VAL A 29 -18.43 17.08 -13.09
CA VAL A 29 -18.50 16.46 -14.42
C VAL A 29 -17.21 15.68 -14.66
N THR A 30 -17.33 14.39 -14.98
CA THR A 30 -16.19 13.50 -15.27
C THR A 30 -16.17 13.15 -16.74
N TYR A 31 -15.03 13.39 -17.40
CA TYR A 31 -14.81 13.02 -18.78
C TYR A 31 -13.89 11.81 -18.86
N VAL A 32 -14.26 10.81 -19.66
CA VAL A 32 -13.47 9.60 -19.87
C VAL A 32 -13.40 9.26 -21.35
N ARG A 33 -12.26 8.70 -21.79
CA ARG A 33 -12.07 8.18 -23.16
C ARG A 33 -12.07 6.66 -23.13
N SER A 34 -12.68 6.03 -24.14
CA SER A 34 -12.64 4.58 -24.31
C SER A 34 -11.19 4.04 -24.25
N PRO A 35 -10.90 3.00 -23.44
CA PRO A 35 -9.57 2.40 -23.32
C PRO A 35 -8.99 1.90 -24.64
N ASN A 36 -9.83 1.44 -25.57
CA ASN A 36 -9.42 0.93 -26.88
C ASN A 36 -8.81 2.03 -27.78
N ARG A 37 -9.03 3.31 -27.44
CA ARG A 37 -8.45 4.47 -28.15
C ARG A 37 -7.22 5.05 -27.44
N LEU A 38 -6.77 4.44 -26.34
CA LEU A 38 -5.56 4.83 -25.63
C LEU A 38 -4.43 3.86 -25.97
N ARG A 39 -3.18 4.36 -25.92
CA ARG A 39 -1.99 3.50 -25.96
C ARG A 39 -1.61 3.20 -24.50
N PRO A 40 -1.91 1.99 -23.97
CA PRO A 40 -1.93 1.74 -22.53
C PRO A 40 -0.58 1.89 -21.83
N LEU A 41 0.52 1.71 -22.57
CA LEU A 41 1.90 1.80 -22.05
C LEU A 41 2.67 3.01 -22.58
N ALA A 42 2.05 3.87 -23.38
CA ALA A 42 2.74 5.03 -23.93
C ALA A 42 3.10 6.00 -22.80
N GLY A 43 4.39 6.32 -22.67
CA GLY A 43 4.89 7.27 -21.67
C GLY A 43 5.09 6.71 -20.27
N CYS A 44 4.84 5.41 -20.03
CA CYS A 44 5.02 4.79 -18.72
C CYS A 44 6.47 4.90 -18.23
N LEU A 45 7.48 4.71 -19.09
CA LEU A 45 8.88 4.79 -18.65
C LEU A 45 9.26 6.20 -18.18
N HIS A 46 8.89 7.23 -18.93
CA HIS A 46 9.19 8.61 -18.54
C HIS A 46 8.36 9.08 -17.34
N ALA A 47 7.06 8.77 -17.29
CA ALA A 47 6.17 9.27 -16.24
C ALA A 47 6.20 8.43 -14.96
N ALA A 48 6.34 7.11 -15.05
CA ALA A 48 6.26 6.22 -13.89
C ALA A 48 7.54 6.26 -13.05
N ILE A 49 8.73 6.31 -13.65
CA ILE A 49 10.00 6.27 -12.90
C ILE A 49 10.08 7.42 -11.89
N PHE A 50 9.87 8.66 -12.34
CA PHE A 50 9.94 9.82 -11.46
C PHE A 50 8.78 9.87 -10.46
N ASN A 51 7.57 9.45 -10.85
CA ASN A 51 6.42 9.41 -9.95
C ASN A 51 6.59 8.34 -8.86
N VAL A 52 7.17 7.19 -9.19
CA VAL A 52 7.48 6.11 -8.24
C VAL A 52 8.58 6.59 -7.30
N ALA A 53 9.68 7.14 -7.80
CA ALA A 53 10.76 7.65 -6.97
C ALA A 53 10.28 8.71 -5.96
N ARG A 54 9.43 9.65 -6.40
CA ARG A 54 8.83 10.67 -5.52
C ARG A 54 7.97 10.06 -4.41
N ARG A 55 7.14 9.06 -4.72
CA ARG A 55 6.25 8.40 -3.76
C ARG A 55 7.03 7.50 -2.79
N CYS A 56 8.01 6.75 -3.29
CA CYS A 56 8.86 5.88 -2.46
C CYS A 56 9.67 6.68 -1.45
N ARG A 57 10.20 7.85 -1.81
CA ARG A 57 10.98 8.70 -0.88
C ARG A 57 10.17 9.12 0.36
N GLN A 58 8.87 9.36 0.21
CA GLN A 58 8.01 9.76 1.34
C GLN A 58 7.77 8.63 2.35
N GLN A 59 7.85 7.38 1.89
CA GLN A 59 7.63 6.20 2.73
C GLN A 59 8.94 5.56 3.20
N ALA A 60 10.05 5.82 2.50
CA ALA A 60 11.35 5.25 2.81
C ALA A 60 11.77 5.49 4.26
N LEU A 61 11.50 6.67 4.84
CA LEU A 61 11.84 6.96 6.23
C LEU A 61 11.05 6.16 7.27
N TYR A 62 9.87 5.65 6.93
CA TYR A 62 9.09 4.80 7.85
C TYR A 62 9.48 3.34 7.75
N VAL A 63 9.96 2.93 6.58
CA VAL A 63 10.22 1.52 6.26
C VAL A 63 11.69 1.16 6.49
N VAL A 64 12.63 2.04 6.12
CA VAL A 64 14.07 1.76 6.18
C VAL A 64 14.59 1.59 7.61
N PRO A 65 14.26 2.46 8.60
CA PRO A 65 14.79 2.32 9.96
C PRO A 65 14.49 0.97 10.64
N PRO A 66 13.24 0.44 10.65
CA PRO A 66 12.98 -0.84 11.29
C PRO A 66 13.70 -2.01 10.60
N PHE A 67 13.89 -1.96 9.28
CA PHE A 67 14.65 -2.99 8.57
C PHE A 67 16.15 -2.94 8.88
N ILE A 68 16.73 -1.75 9.03
CA ILE A 68 18.13 -1.62 9.46
C ILE A 68 18.30 -2.21 10.87
N VAL A 69 17.39 -1.88 11.80
CA VAL A 69 17.44 -2.41 13.17
C VAL A 69 17.34 -3.94 13.16
N ALA A 70 16.40 -4.50 12.40
CA ALA A 70 16.24 -5.95 12.28
C ALA A 70 17.50 -6.62 11.69
N TYR A 71 18.08 -6.03 10.65
CA TYR A 71 19.29 -6.56 10.02
C TYR A 71 20.49 -6.55 10.96
N VAL A 72 20.68 -5.47 11.71
CA VAL A 72 21.75 -5.36 12.72
C VAL A 72 21.52 -6.36 13.86
N ALA A 73 20.27 -6.54 14.31
CA ALA A 73 19.96 -7.52 15.35
C ALA A 73 20.23 -8.96 14.90
N LEU A 74 19.97 -9.29 13.64
CA LEU A 74 20.28 -10.60 13.06
C LEU A 74 21.79 -10.83 12.97
N LEU A 75 22.54 -9.86 12.44
CA LEU A 75 24.01 -9.92 12.41
C LEU A 75 24.60 -10.14 13.81
N TRP A 76 24.09 -9.41 14.81
CA TRP A 76 24.50 -9.54 16.20
C TRP A 76 24.18 -10.92 16.81
N ALA A 77 23.08 -11.54 16.39
CA ALA A 77 22.69 -12.87 16.82
C ALA A 77 23.56 -13.96 16.16
N ASP A 78 23.85 -13.83 14.86
CA ASP A 78 24.72 -14.75 14.13
C ASP A 78 26.13 -14.74 14.72
N GLU A 79 26.70 -13.56 14.98
CA GLU A 79 28.02 -13.43 15.62
C GLU A 79 28.09 -14.17 16.96
N ARG A 80 27.04 -14.07 17.79
CA ARG A 80 26.97 -14.80 19.07
C ARG A 80 26.89 -16.31 18.86
N GLN A 81 26.06 -16.75 17.93
CA GLN A 81 25.87 -18.18 17.66
C GLN A 81 27.15 -18.85 17.13
N TYR A 82 27.91 -18.19 16.27
CA TYR A 82 29.20 -18.69 15.80
C TYR A 82 30.25 -18.77 16.92
N SER A 83 30.26 -17.82 17.87
CA SER A 83 31.12 -17.92 19.06
C SER A 83 30.78 -19.14 19.92
N TYR A 84 29.50 -19.40 20.19
CA TYR A 84 29.11 -20.58 20.96
C TYR A 84 29.36 -21.90 20.22
N ALA A 85 29.25 -21.91 18.88
CA ALA A 85 29.53 -23.10 18.09
C ALA A 85 31.01 -23.48 18.10
N GLY A 86 31.94 -22.50 18.06
CA GLY A 86 33.38 -22.73 18.19
C GLY A 86 33.77 -23.41 19.51
N ASP A 87 33.15 -22.98 20.62
CA ASP A 87 33.38 -23.56 21.95
C ASP A 87 32.88 -25.02 22.06
N ILE A 88 31.95 -25.49 21.22
CA ILE A 88 31.37 -26.86 21.28
C ILE A 88 32.17 -27.89 20.45
N VAL A 89 32.95 -27.45 19.45
CA VAL A 89 33.74 -28.36 18.57
C VAL A 89 35.16 -28.61 19.08
N ASP A 90 35.60 -27.88 20.11
CA ASP A 90 36.93 -27.97 20.73
C ASP A 90 36.98 -28.93 21.96
N PHE A 91 36.05 -29.91 22.05
CA PHE A 91 36.04 -30.99 23.06
C PHE A 91 36.35 -32.38 22.48
#